data_AF-A0A1Y1QX07-F1
#
_entry.id   AF-A0A1Y1QX07-F1
#
_cell.length_a   1.000
_cell.length_b   1.000
_cell.length_c   1.000
_cell.angle_alpha   90.00
_cell.angle_beta   90.00
_cell.angle_gamma   90.00
#
_symmetry.space_group_name_H-M   'P 1'
#
loop_
_entity.id
_entity.type
_entity.pdbx_description
1 polymer ?
#
loop_
_entity_poly.entity_id
_entity_poly.type
_entity_poly.pdbx_seq_one_letter_code
_entity_poly.pdbx_strand_id
1 'polypeptide(L)'
;MKTKVELGMASETWVQLIKKVGEEQGFEVEGGDRVFTISIDRWHGVSYQLKVNTSGYVQVHQWEAGEDNEGIWGRAVHSIRNFSGAVMFCQILINSVNTPAGVPQV
;
A
#
# COMPACT_ATOMS: atom_id res chain seq x y z
N MET A 1 16.38 -30.50 -2.75
CA MET A 1 15.31 -30.29 -1.75
C MET A 1 14.84 -28.85 -1.89
N LYS A 2 13.71 -28.59 -2.56
CA LYS A 2 13.15 -27.24 -2.69
C LYS A 2 12.25 -27.00 -1.48
N THR A 3 12.69 -26.15 -0.56
CA THR A 3 11.92 -25.78 0.64
C THR A 3 10.61 -25.16 0.18
N LYS A 4 9.52 -25.83 0.52
CA LYS A 4 8.16 -25.35 0.30
C LYS A 4 7.94 -24.25 1.34
N VAL A 5 8.26 -23.00 0.99
CA VAL A 5 7.94 -21.85 1.83
C VAL A 5 6.42 -21.80 1.93
N GLU A 6 5.91 -21.87 3.16
CA GLU A 6 4.49 -21.81 3.47
C GLU A 6 3.93 -20.47 2.99
N LEU A 7 3.13 -20.54 1.91
CA LEU A 7 2.54 -19.38 1.24
C LEU A 7 1.64 -18.51 2.16
N GLY A 8 1.27 -18.99 3.35
CA GLY A 8 0.55 -18.20 4.36
C GLY A 8 1.41 -17.12 5.02
N MET A 9 2.64 -17.46 5.41
CA MET A 9 3.54 -16.58 6.19
C MET A 9 4.17 -15.45 5.36
N ALA A 10 4.29 -15.66 4.04
CA ALA A 10 4.94 -14.70 3.15
C ALA A 10 4.13 -13.40 3.03
N SER A 11 2.80 -13.51 2.89
CA SER A 11 1.92 -12.34 2.79
C SER A 11 1.88 -11.53 4.08
N GLU A 12 1.87 -12.19 5.24
CA GLU A 12 1.94 -11.55 6.56
C GLU A 12 3.23 -10.74 6.72
N THR A 13 4.36 -11.30 6.29
CA THR A 13 5.66 -10.61 6.33
C THR A 13 5.65 -9.34 5.47
N TRP A 14 5.03 -9.38 4.28
CA TRP A 14 4.92 -8.20 3.41
C TRP A 14 4.00 -7.14 4.00
N VAL A 15 2.86 -7.56 4.58
CA VAL A 15 1.91 -6.65 5.23
C VAL A 15 2.59 -5.89 6.37
N GLN A 16 3.30 -6.60 7.26
CA GLN A 16 4.00 -5.97 8.38
C GLN A 16 5.09 -4.99 7.91
N LEU A 17 5.87 -5.37 6.87
CA LEU A 17 6.86 -4.47 6.26
C LEU A 17 6.20 -3.19 5.73
N ILE A 18 5.13 -3.32 4.95
CA ILE A 18 4.44 -2.19 4.31
C ILE A 18 3.82 -1.26 5.36
N LYS A 19 3.17 -1.81 6.39
CA LYS A 19 2.61 -1.03 7.51
C LYS A 19 3.71 -0.23 8.21
N LYS A 20 4.80 -0.90 8.56
CA LYS A 20 5.91 -0.26 9.27
C LYS A 20 6.58 0.84 8.45
N VAL A 21 6.85 0.60 7.16
CA VAL A 21 7.38 1.64 6.27
C VAL A 21 6.39 2.81 6.16
N GLY A 22 5.09 2.54 6.01
CA GLY A 22 4.06 3.58 5.98
C GLY A 22 4.10 4.47 7.22
N GLU A 23 4.09 3.87 8.41
CA GLU A 23 4.18 4.59 9.68
C GLU A 23 5.48 5.41 9.80
N GLU A 24 6.62 4.85 9.39
CA GLU A 24 7.91 5.54 9.37
C GLU A 24 7.93 6.76 8.42
N GLN A 25 7.16 6.72 7.33
CA GLN A 25 7.01 7.84 6.40
C GLN A 25 5.88 8.81 6.81
N GLY A 26 5.22 8.58 7.94
CA GLY A 26 4.14 9.46 8.43
C GLY A 26 2.77 9.22 7.81
N PHE A 27 2.56 8.07 7.15
CA PHE A 27 1.21 7.64 6.79
C PHE A 27 0.47 7.15 8.02
N GLU A 28 -0.84 7.41 8.04
CA GLU A 28 -1.77 6.75 8.94
C GLU A 28 -2.13 5.37 8.39
N VAL A 29 -2.02 4.36 9.24
CA VAL A 29 -2.36 2.97 8.92
C VAL A 29 -3.57 2.55 9.75
N GLU A 30 -4.65 2.17 9.09
CA GLU A 30 -5.89 1.73 9.77
C GLU A 30 -6.33 0.35 9.25
N GLY A 31 -6.92 -0.45 10.14
CA GLY A 31 -7.47 -1.78 9.79
C GLY A 31 -6.63 -2.95 10.28
N GLY A 32 -6.90 -4.14 9.72
CA GLY A 32 -6.37 -5.43 10.18
C GLY A 32 -5.28 -6.00 9.28
N ASP A 33 -5.00 -7.30 9.40
CA ASP A 33 -3.92 -7.95 8.61
C ASP A 33 -4.36 -8.38 7.22
N ARG A 34 -5.67 -8.57 7.00
CA ARG A 34 -6.21 -8.97 5.69
C ARG A 34 -6.67 -7.80 4.85
N VAL A 35 -7.13 -6.72 5.49
CA VAL A 35 -7.57 -5.50 4.82
C VAL A 35 -7.15 -4.32 5.70
N PHE A 36 -6.40 -3.39 5.11
CA PHE A 36 -5.98 -2.17 5.79
C PHE A 36 -5.85 -1.02 4.79
N THR A 37 -5.85 0.19 5.30
CA THR A 37 -5.65 1.42 4.55
C THR A 37 -4.37 2.09 4.99
N ILE A 38 -3.70 2.74 4.05
CA ILE A 38 -2.52 3.58 4.26
C ILE A 38 -2.82 4.92 3.61
N SER A 39 -2.82 6.00 4.38
CA SER A 39 -3.19 7.33 3.90
C SER A 39 -2.31 8.43 4.49
N ILE A 40 -1.98 9.43 3.68
CA ILE A 40 -1.34 10.68 4.16
C ILE A 40 -2.20 11.86 3.72
N ASP A 41 -2.60 12.69 4.69
CA ASP A 41 -3.36 13.94 4.51
C ASP A 41 -4.71 13.80 3.75
N ARG A 42 -5.76 13.34 4.46
CA ARG A 42 -7.06 12.84 3.94
C ARG A 42 -7.85 13.75 2.96
N TRP A 43 -7.46 15.01 2.76
CA TRP A 43 -8.20 15.98 1.93
C TRP A 43 -7.66 16.16 0.50
N HIS A 44 -6.35 15.99 0.30
CA HIS A 44 -5.68 15.99 -1.02
C HIS A 44 -4.68 14.83 -1.15
N GLY A 45 -4.90 13.82 -0.32
CA GLY A 45 -3.91 12.83 0.05
C GLY A 45 -3.77 11.63 -0.86
N VAL A 46 -2.60 11.02 -0.78
CA VAL A 46 -2.37 9.68 -1.32
C VAL A 46 -2.99 8.69 -0.33
N SER A 47 -3.95 7.90 -0.79
CA SER A 47 -4.61 6.87 0.03
C SER A 47 -4.72 5.55 -0.73
N TYR A 48 -4.32 4.47 -0.08
CA TYR A 48 -4.33 3.11 -0.61
C TYR A 48 -5.08 2.18 0.32
N GLN A 49 -5.83 1.23 -0.26
CA GLN A 49 -6.41 0.10 0.44
C GLN A 49 -5.73 -1.18 -0.03
N LEU A 50 -5.17 -1.92 0.91
CA LEU A 50 -4.47 -3.17 0.67
C LEU A 50 -5.36 -4.34 1.12
N LYS A 51 -5.52 -5.34 0.26
CA LYS A 51 -6.33 -6.54 0.49
C LYS A 51 -5.53 -7.81 0.24
N VAL A 52 -5.38 -8.64 1.26
CA VAL A 52 -4.81 -9.98 1.13
C VAL A 52 -5.86 -10.91 0.53
N ASN A 53 -5.62 -11.35 -0.70
CA ASN A 53 -6.49 -12.29 -1.40
C ASN A 53 -6.33 -13.71 -0.82
N THR A 54 -7.36 -14.54 -0.96
CA THR A 54 -7.35 -15.97 -0.60
C THR A 54 -6.27 -16.77 -1.33
N SER A 55 -5.79 -16.29 -2.49
CA SER A 55 -4.65 -16.89 -3.22
C SER A 55 -3.26 -16.48 -2.69
N GLY A 56 -3.16 -15.75 -1.58
CA GLY A 56 -1.88 -15.46 -0.91
C GLY A 56 -1.08 -14.28 -1.49
N TYR A 57 -1.73 -13.36 -2.21
CA TYR A 57 -1.11 -12.12 -2.71
C TYR A 57 -1.89 -10.89 -2.25
N VAL A 58 -1.25 -9.72 -2.26
CA VAL A 58 -1.87 -8.47 -1.80
C VAL A 58 -2.28 -7.62 -3.00
N GLN A 59 -3.53 -7.17 -3.03
CA GLN A 59 -4.06 -6.23 -4.00
C GLN A 59 -3.99 -4.82 -3.41
N VAL A 60 -3.48 -3.86 -4.19
CA VAL A 60 -3.45 -2.45 -3.81
C VAL A 60 -4.48 -1.71 -4.64
N HIS A 61 -5.40 -1.04 -3.97
CA HIS A 61 -6.42 -0.18 -4.56
C HIS A 61 -6.10 1.26 -4.19
N GLN A 62 -6.15 2.18 -5.15
CA GLN A 62 -5.98 3.60 -4.87
C GLN A 62 -7.35 4.24 -4.63
N TRP A 63 -7.41 5.19 -3.70
CA TRP A 63 -8.59 6.03 -3.51
C TRP A 63 -8.72 6.98 -4.69
N GLU A 64 -9.89 7.02 -5.31
CA GLU A 64 -10.24 7.98 -6.35
C GLU A 64 -11.32 8.90 -5.76
N ALA A 65 -11.00 10.18 -5.59
CA ALA A 65 -11.97 11.16 -5.10
C ALA A 65 -13.05 11.39 -6.17
N GLY A 66 -14.32 11.20 -5.79
CA GLY A 66 -15.48 11.60 -6.60
C GLY A 66 -15.79 13.08 -6.42
N GLU A 67 -16.66 13.64 -7.27
CA GLU A 67 -17.05 15.06 -7.26
C GLU A 67 -17.61 15.54 -5.90
N ASP A 68 -18.17 14.63 -5.09
CA ASP A 68 -18.82 14.93 -3.82
C ASP A 68 -17.98 14.60 -2.55
N ASN A 69 -16.66 14.42 -2.68
CA ASN A 69 -15.77 13.91 -1.61
C ASN A 69 -16.10 12.50 -1.08
N GLU A 70 -17.18 11.87 -1.55
CA GLU A 70 -17.41 10.44 -1.43
C GLU A 70 -16.60 9.72 -2.50
N GLY A 71 -15.31 9.51 -2.22
CA GLY A 71 -14.45 8.74 -3.11
C GLY A 71 -14.78 7.24 -3.12
N ILE A 72 -14.25 6.54 -4.11
CA ILE A 72 -14.35 5.09 -4.23
C ILE A 72 -12.96 4.47 -4.30
N TRP A 73 -12.84 3.26 -3.75
CA TRP A 73 -11.66 2.44 -4.01
C TRP A 73 -11.72 1.94 -5.44
N GLY A 74 -10.81 2.44 -6.27
CA GLY A 74 -10.72 2.06 -7.67
C GLY A 74 -10.33 0.60 -7.88
N ARG A 75 -10.11 0.24 -9.14
CA ARG A 75 -9.56 -1.08 -9.51
C ARG A 75 -8.19 -1.29 -8.83
N ALA A 76 -7.82 -2.55 -8.64
CA ALA A 76 -6.48 -2.87 -8.13
C ALA A 76 -5.42 -2.33 -9.11
N VAL A 77 -4.61 -1.37 -8.65
CA VAL A 77 -3.55 -0.74 -9.45
C VAL A 77 -2.23 -1.51 -9.34
N HIS A 78 -2.06 -2.29 -8.27
CA HIS A 78 -0.86 -3.12 -8.07
C HIS A 78 -1.21 -4.46 -7.41
N SER A 79 -0.42 -5.49 -7.71
CA SER A 79 -0.55 -6.83 -7.13
C SER A 79 0.80 -7.32 -6.61
N ILE A 80 0.93 -7.38 -5.29
CA ILE A 80 2.15 -7.79 -4.60
C ILE A 80 2.13 -9.31 -4.44
N ARG A 81 2.97 -9.99 -5.22
CA ARG A 81 3.05 -11.46 -5.27
C ARG A 81 4.34 -12.03 -4.69
N ASN A 82 5.29 -11.17 -4.36
CA ASN A 82 6.60 -11.54 -3.83
C ASN A 82 7.21 -10.36 -3.06
N PHE A 83 8.34 -10.63 -2.40
CA PHE A 83 9.05 -9.65 -1.59
C PHE A 83 9.52 -8.42 -2.39
N SER A 84 10.03 -8.62 -3.62
CA SER A 84 10.43 -7.50 -4.48
C SER A 84 9.26 -6.56 -4.80
N GLY A 85 8.06 -7.11 -5.02
CA GLY A 85 6.85 -6.30 -5.18
C GLY A 85 6.48 -5.52 -3.91
N ALA A 86 6.67 -6.11 -2.73
CA ALA A 86 6.47 -5.40 -1.46
C ALA A 86 7.46 -4.25 -1.30
N VAL A 87 8.73 -4.47 -1.63
CA VAL A 87 9.78 -3.42 -1.61
C VAL A 87 9.48 -2.31 -2.62
N MET A 88 9.04 -2.65 -3.83
CA MET A 88 8.63 -1.66 -4.83
C MET A 88 7.46 -0.80 -4.32
N PHE A 89 6.48 -1.41 -3.66
CA PHE A 89 5.38 -0.65 -3.06
C PHE A 89 5.85 0.24 -1.91
N CYS A 90 6.77 -0.23 -1.08
CA CYS A 90 7.41 0.61 -0.04
C CYS A 90 8.12 1.82 -0.66
N GLN A 91 8.81 1.65 -1.80
CA GLN A 91 9.44 2.77 -2.50
C GLN A 91 8.41 3.80 -2.99
N ILE A 92 7.22 3.37 -3.40
CA ILE A 92 6.13 4.29 -3.76
C ILE A 92 5.75 5.13 -2.54
N LEU A 93 5.52 4.51 -1.38
CA LEU A 93 5.20 5.22 -0.14
C LEU A 93 6.28 6.26 0.21
N ILE A 94 7.55 5.87 0.16
CA ILE A 94 8.70 6.76 0.42
C ILE A 94 8.71 7.95 -0.55
N ASN A 95 8.45 7.71 -1.83
CA ASN A 95 8.45 8.77 -2.85
C ASN A 95 7.23 9.70 -2.73
N SER A 96 6.08 9.17 -2.32
CA SER A 96 4.85 9.95 -2.12
C SER A 96 5.02 11.04 -1.06
N VAL A 97 5.89 10.84 -0.07
CA VAL A 97 6.18 11.82 1.00
C VAL A 97 7.40 12.68 0.67
N ASN A 98 8.39 12.13 -0.03
CA ASN A 98 9.58 12.86 -0.46
C ASN A 98 9.39 13.75 -1.69
N THR A 99 8.16 13.94 -2.18
CA THR A 99 7.91 14.97 -3.20
C THR A 99 7.90 16.30 -2.47
N PRO A 100 8.92 17.18 -2.64
CA PRO A 100 8.88 18.49 -2.01
C PRO A 100 7.69 19.21 -2.62
N ALA A 101 6.70 19.57 -1.80
CA ALA A 101 5.68 20.52 -2.19
C ALA A 101 6.39 21.84 -2.56
N GLY A 102 6.74 22.02 -3.84
CA GLY A 102 7.30 23.29 -4.34
C GLY A 102 8.43 23.26 -5.37
N VAL A 103 8.84 22.12 -5.96
CA VAL A 103 9.81 22.17 -7.09
C VAL A 103 9.09 21.87 -8.41
N PRO A 104 8.91 22.85 -9.31
CA PRO A 104 8.44 22.60 -10.68
C PRO A 104 9.46 21.71 -11.39
N GLN A 105 8.98 20.65 -12.04
CA GLN A 105 9.80 19.90 -12.99
C GLN A 105 10.06 20.82 -14.19
N VAL A 106 11.33 21.15 -14.43
CA VAL A 106 11.83 21.87 -15.61
C VAL A 106 11.88 20.96 -16.83
#